data_AF-A0A2A4RLQ1-F1
#
_entry.id   AF-A0A2A4RLQ1-F1
#
_cell.length_a   1.000
_cell.length_b   1.000
_cell.length_c   1.000
_cell.angle_alpha   90.00
_cell.angle_beta   90.00
_cell.angle_gamma   90.00
#
_symmetry.space_group_name_H-M   'P 1'
#
loop_
_entity.id
_entity.type
_entity.pdbx_description
1 polymer ?
#
loop_
_entity_poly.entity_id
_entity_poly.type
_entity_poly.pdbx_seq_one_letter_code
_entity_poly.pdbx_strand_id
1 'polypeptide(L)'
;MARTTPWKDEYTLLCEKCGYIIERLDAAGPCPECGTPIAESLPERRVGTPWQQEPGVKSLVRTWWMTLRHPMKTLDVMRFDSNRDTSLATWTCSTGLIILPIFACFTWIESQGLQLFGKRKGARIHPTISWAIVSHGAVGWLIIVLAAFPTWILLEYAVSASLEYYPYAIEGSPQDYSPDKADLLFTITAITGGIGLITGFLFFEFFAYLGLRRCKYANRNRPQEQTDG
;
A
#
# COMPACT_ATOMS: atom_id res chain seq x y z
N MET A 1 1.80 28.11 16.45
CA MET A 1 3.11 27.82 17.07
C MET A 1 3.44 26.36 16.80
N ALA A 2 4.57 26.07 16.15
CA ALA A 2 5.00 24.69 15.94
C ALA A 2 5.38 24.07 17.29
N ARG A 3 4.79 22.93 17.66
CA ARG A 3 5.23 22.18 18.84
C ARG A 3 6.67 21.72 18.59
N THR A 4 7.59 22.12 19.46
CA THR A 4 8.93 21.55 19.48
C THR A 4 8.82 20.07 19.83
N THR A 5 9.31 19.21 18.95
CA THR A 5 9.35 17.78 19.19
C THR A 5 10.45 17.47 20.21
N PRO A 6 10.23 16.55 21.17
CA PRO A 6 11.22 16.28 22.22
C PRO A 6 12.45 15.49 21.73
N TRP A 7 12.40 14.86 20.55
CA TRP A 7 13.50 14.09 19.97
C TRP A 7 14.47 14.96 19.16
N LYS A 8 15.75 14.56 19.14
CA LYS A 8 16.85 15.32 18.51
C LYS A 8 16.95 15.08 17.01
N ASP A 9 16.74 13.83 16.60
CA ASP A 9 16.90 13.38 15.21
C ASP A 9 15.88 12.27 14.87
N GLU A 10 15.93 11.78 13.63
CA GLU A 10 15.07 10.69 13.17
C GLU A 10 15.42 9.31 13.75
N TYR A 11 16.61 9.15 14.31
CA TYR A 11 17.12 7.90 14.89
C TYR A 11 16.94 7.81 16.41
N THR A 12 16.41 8.87 17.03
CA THR A 12 16.16 8.92 18.47
C THR A 12 15.22 7.76 18.84
N LEU A 13 15.62 6.86 19.74
CA LEU A 13 14.76 5.71 20.06
C LEU A 13 13.52 6.17 20.85
N LEU A 14 12.33 5.90 20.29
CA LEU A 14 11.04 6.22 20.90
C LEU A 14 10.26 4.95 21.21
N CYS A 15 9.43 4.95 22.26
CA CYS A 15 8.43 3.91 22.42
C CYS A 15 7.41 4.00 21.27
N GLU A 16 7.27 2.95 20.46
CA GLU A 16 6.43 2.99 19.26
C GLU A 16 4.93 3.22 19.60
N LYS A 17 4.52 2.92 20.84
CA LYS A 17 3.14 3.10 21.32
C LYS A 17 2.83 4.53 21.77
N CYS A 18 3.64 5.10 22.68
CA CYS A 18 3.36 6.41 23.29
C CYS A 18 4.25 7.56 22.80
N GLY A 19 5.40 7.26 22.18
CA GLY A 19 6.35 8.28 21.71
C GLY A 19 7.32 8.79 22.77
N TYR A 20 7.38 8.16 23.95
CA TYR A 20 8.37 8.49 24.99
C TYR A 20 9.79 8.15 24.53
N ILE A 21 10.78 8.97 24.89
CA ILE A 21 12.18 8.71 24.56
C ILE A 21 12.69 7.56 25.43
N ILE A 22 13.12 6.47 24.79
CA ILE A 22 13.60 5.25 25.46
C ILE A 22 15.11 5.06 25.33
N GLU A 23 15.82 6.04 24.76
CA GLU A 23 17.28 6.02 24.72
C GLU A 23 17.88 5.93 26.13
N ARG A 24 18.89 5.07 26.29
CA ARG A 24 19.63 4.86 27.55
C ARG A 24 18.82 4.22 28.69
N LEU A 25 17.58 3.83 28.44
CA LEU A 25 16.83 2.97 29.37
C LEU A 25 17.26 1.52 29.20
N ASP A 26 17.02 0.70 30.23
CA ASP A 26 17.23 -0.74 30.14
C ASP A 26 16.30 -1.35 29.07
N ALA A 27 16.86 -2.01 28.06
CA ALA A 27 16.13 -2.62 26.96
C ALA A 27 15.18 -3.73 27.41
N ALA A 28 15.46 -4.37 28.55
CA ALA A 28 14.60 -5.38 29.16
C ALA A 28 13.46 -4.78 29.99
N GLY A 29 13.52 -3.48 30.31
CA GLY A 29 12.55 -2.78 31.14
C GLY A 29 11.27 -2.38 30.41
N PRO A 30 10.22 -2.01 31.16
CA PRO A 30 9.02 -1.39 30.60
C PRO A 30 9.23 0.10 30.30
N CYS A 31 8.51 0.62 29.31
CA CYS A 31 8.42 2.04 29.04
C CYS A 31 7.79 2.78 30.25
N PRO A 32 8.41 3.84 30.80
CA PRO A 32 7.91 4.54 31.98
C PRO A 32 6.51 5.16 31.81
N GLU A 33 6.13 5.54 30.60
CA GLU A 33 4.85 6.21 30.32
C GLU A 33 3.68 5.25 30.11
N CYS A 34 3.91 4.13 29.42
CA CYS A 34 2.80 3.28 28.96
C CYS A 34 2.95 1.79 29.32
N GLY A 35 4.04 1.42 30.01
CA GLY A 35 4.32 0.06 30.46
C GLY A 35 4.70 -0.94 29.36
N THR A 36 4.72 -0.54 28.08
CA THR A 36 5.09 -1.44 26.97
C THR A 36 6.55 -1.85 27.11
N PRO A 37 6.92 -3.14 26.96
CA PRO A 37 8.32 -3.56 26.99
C PRO A 37 9.16 -2.76 25.99
N ILE A 38 10.35 -2.31 26.38
CA ILE A 38 11.20 -1.52 25.49
C ILE A 38 11.66 -2.34 24.29
N ALA A 39 11.95 -3.63 24.49
CA ALA A 39 12.23 -4.60 23.44
C ALA A 39 11.17 -4.62 22.31
N GLU A 40 9.91 -4.30 22.63
CA GLU A 40 8.85 -4.23 21.63
C GLU A 40 8.93 -3.02 20.70
N SER A 41 9.65 -1.98 21.10
CA SER A 41 9.85 -0.76 20.32
C SER A 41 11.20 -0.74 19.60
N LEU A 42 12.09 -1.70 19.85
CA LEU A 42 13.40 -1.73 19.23
C LEU A 42 13.31 -2.04 17.72
N PRO A 43 14.08 -1.36 16.86
CA PRO A 43 14.02 -1.56 15.41
C PRO A 43 14.37 -2.99 14.98
N GLU A 44 15.19 -3.71 15.76
CA GLU A 44 15.59 -5.10 15.52
C GLU A 44 14.40 -6.08 15.60
N ARG A 45 13.30 -5.71 16.26
CA ARG A 45 12.06 -6.51 16.28
C ARG A 45 11.45 -6.64 14.87
N ARG A 46 11.65 -5.64 14.02
CA ARG A 46 11.11 -5.60 12.67
C ARG A 46 12.00 -6.47 11.78
N VAL A 47 11.66 -7.75 11.67
CA VAL A 47 12.44 -8.73 10.88
C VAL A 47 12.35 -8.50 9.36
N GLY A 48 11.39 -7.70 8.91
CA GLY A 48 11.09 -7.44 7.51
C GLY A 48 9.95 -8.31 6.98
N THR A 49 9.26 -7.85 5.95
CA THR A 49 8.29 -8.67 5.20
C THR A 49 9.02 -9.76 4.39
N PRO A 50 8.34 -10.82 3.91
CA PRO A 50 8.99 -11.86 3.12
C PRO A 50 9.80 -11.32 1.94
N TRP A 51 9.30 -10.29 1.25
CA TRP A 51 10.02 -9.60 0.18
C TRP A 51 11.28 -8.88 0.69
N GLN A 52 11.19 -8.18 1.83
CA GLN A 52 12.34 -7.48 2.40
C GLN A 52 13.44 -8.44 2.86
N GLN A 53 13.07 -9.64 3.32
CA GLN A 53 14.03 -10.69 3.73
C GLN A 53 14.73 -11.28 2.49
N GLU A 54 13.95 -11.77 1.53
CA GLU A 54 14.43 -12.49 0.35
C GLU A 54 13.67 -12.02 -0.91
N PRO A 55 14.14 -10.98 -1.63
CA PRO A 55 13.45 -10.47 -2.81
C PRO A 55 13.31 -11.52 -3.90
N GLY A 56 12.07 -11.74 -4.37
CA GLY A 56 11.75 -12.71 -5.42
C GLY A 56 10.25 -12.83 -5.66
N VAL A 57 9.83 -13.45 -6.78
CA VAL A 57 8.41 -13.52 -7.15
C VAL A 57 7.57 -14.23 -6.08
N LYS A 58 8.08 -15.34 -5.52
CA LYS A 58 7.39 -16.10 -4.47
C LYS A 58 7.21 -15.28 -3.18
N SER A 59 8.24 -14.53 -2.78
CA SER A 59 8.19 -13.70 -1.57
C SER A 59 7.35 -12.43 -1.79
N LEU A 60 7.29 -11.91 -3.02
CA LEU A 60 6.37 -10.84 -3.43
C LEU A 60 4.92 -11.27 -3.24
N VAL A 61 4.53 -12.40 -3.85
CA VAL A 61 3.17 -12.97 -3.71
C VAL A 61 2.85 -13.25 -2.24
N ARG A 62 3.80 -13.80 -1.47
CA ARG A 62 3.63 -14.02 -0.03
C ARG A 62 3.43 -12.72 0.75
N THR A 63 4.14 -11.65 0.37
CA THR A 63 4.02 -10.33 0.98
C THR A 63 2.66 -9.72 0.66
N TRP A 64 2.22 -9.76 -0.60
CA TRP A 64 0.87 -9.32 -0.99
C TRP A 64 -0.22 -10.08 -0.23
N TRP A 65 -0.12 -11.41 -0.17
CA TRP A 65 -1.06 -12.22 0.58
C TRP A 65 -1.10 -11.85 2.07
N MET A 66 0.07 -11.67 2.69
CA MET A 66 0.18 -11.24 4.09
C MET A 66 -0.44 -9.86 4.30
N THR A 67 -0.19 -8.90 3.40
CA THR A 67 -0.74 -7.55 3.45
C THR A 67 -2.26 -7.54 3.33
N LEU A 68 -2.82 -8.34 2.42
CA LEU A 68 -4.26 -8.45 2.21
C LEU A 68 -4.97 -9.11 3.39
N ARG A 69 -4.42 -10.19 3.95
CA ARG A 69 -5.06 -10.98 5.01
C ARG A 69 -4.77 -10.48 6.41
N HIS A 70 -3.59 -9.91 6.64
CA HIS A 70 -3.07 -9.54 7.96
C HIS A 70 -2.34 -8.19 7.92
N PRO A 71 -3.02 -7.09 7.54
CA PRO A 71 -2.37 -5.79 7.32
C PRO A 71 -1.62 -5.28 8.56
N MET A 72 -2.18 -5.49 9.76
CA MET A 72 -1.52 -5.14 11.03
C MET A 72 -0.22 -5.91 11.24
N LYS A 73 -0.22 -7.22 10.93
CA LYS A 73 0.99 -8.05 11.04
C LYS A 73 2.05 -7.59 10.05
N THR A 74 1.67 -7.22 8.82
CA THR A 74 2.59 -6.62 7.85
C THR A 74 3.25 -5.39 8.43
N LEU A 75 2.48 -4.44 8.96
CA LEU A 75 3.00 -3.20 9.55
C LEU A 75 3.89 -3.45 10.77
N ASP A 76 3.64 -4.52 11.54
CA ASP A 76 4.43 -4.87 12.72
C ASP A 76 5.79 -5.47 12.39
N VAL A 77 5.91 -6.22 11.28
CA VAL A 77 7.18 -6.86 10.88
C VAL A 77 7.97 -6.03 9.88
N MET A 78 7.34 -5.09 9.18
CA MET A 78 7.97 -4.29 8.12
C MET A 78 9.15 -3.48 8.63
N ARG A 79 10.28 -3.59 7.93
CA ARG A 79 11.49 -2.78 8.12
C ARG A 79 11.39 -1.46 7.37
N PHE A 80 12.17 -0.48 7.79
CA PHE A 80 12.19 0.86 7.20
C PHE A 80 13.60 1.21 6.69
N ASP A 81 13.99 0.53 5.61
CA ASP A 81 15.32 0.63 5.00
C ASP A 81 15.19 1.20 3.59
N SER A 82 15.81 2.36 3.32
CA SER A 82 15.60 3.13 2.08
C SER A 82 15.90 2.36 0.79
N ASN A 83 16.85 1.42 0.81
CA ASN A 83 17.36 0.80 -0.42
C ASN A 83 16.52 -0.38 -0.93
N ARG A 84 15.77 -1.08 -0.06
CA ARG A 84 14.97 -2.25 -0.47
C ARG A 84 13.50 -1.92 -0.74
N ASP A 85 12.98 -0.85 -0.13
CA ASP A 85 11.57 -0.48 -0.25
C ASP A 85 11.23 0.18 -1.60
N THR A 86 12.20 0.85 -2.22
CA THR A 86 12.09 1.41 -3.59
C THR A 86 11.93 0.32 -4.64
N SER A 87 12.64 -0.81 -4.49
CA SER A 87 12.52 -1.95 -5.39
C SER A 87 11.10 -2.56 -5.36
N LEU A 88 10.49 -2.70 -4.17
CA LEU A 88 9.13 -3.24 -4.04
C LEU A 88 8.08 -2.38 -4.76
N ALA A 89 8.16 -1.06 -4.59
CA ALA A 89 7.28 -0.11 -5.27
C ALA A 89 7.40 -0.26 -6.78
N THR A 90 8.64 -0.24 -7.28
CA THR A 90 8.93 -0.40 -8.71
C THR A 90 8.35 -1.70 -9.23
N TRP A 91 8.61 -2.85 -8.59
CA TRP A 91 8.09 -4.15 -9.04
C TRP A 91 6.57 -4.24 -9.02
N THR A 92 5.92 -3.67 -7.99
CA THR A 92 4.45 -3.66 -7.91
C THR A 92 3.86 -2.81 -9.03
N CYS A 93 4.45 -1.64 -9.31
CA CYS A 93 4.03 -0.75 -10.40
C CYS A 93 4.37 -1.31 -11.80
N SER A 94 5.46 -2.07 -11.95
CA SER A 94 5.91 -2.66 -13.22
C SER A 94 4.92 -3.66 -13.84
N THR A 95 3.98 -4.19 -13.07
CA THR A 95 2.98 -5.14 -13.58
C THR A 95 1.93 -4.51 -14.53
N GLY A 96 1.88 -3.17 -14.65
CA GLY A 96 0.95 -2.46 -15.54
C GLY A 96 1.62 -1.41 -16.44
N LEU A 97 2.29 -1.84 -17.51
CA LEU A 97 3.17 -1.02 -18.39
C LEU A 97 2.60 0.34 -18.89
N ILE A 98 1.28 0.48 -19.06
CA ILE A 98 0.65 1.74 -19.54
C ILE A 98 0.08 2.59 -18.38
N ILE A 99 -0.26 1.96 -17.25
CA ILE A 99 -0.86 2.64 -16.08
C ILE A 99 0.22 3.03 -15.04
N LEU A 100 1.44 2.53 -15.22
CA LEU A 100 2.61 2.73 -14.39
C LEU A 100 2.87 4.19 -13.96
N PRO A 101 2.91 5.20 -14.86
CA PRO A 101 3.19 6.56 -14.44
C PRO A 101 2.05 7.15 -13.58
N ILE A 102 0.80 6.76 -13.83
CA ILE A 102 -0.36 7.22 -13.07
C ILE A 102 -0.31 6.64 -11.65
N PHE A 103 -0.13 5.32 -11.52
CA PHE A 103 -0.05 4.67 -10.21
C PHE A 103 1.21 5.08 -9.44
N ALA A 104 2.34 5.27 -10.10
CA ALA A 104 3.53 5.83 -9.47
C ALA A 104 3.29 7.26 -8.96
N CYS A 105 2.58 8.09 -9.75
CA CYS A 105 2.20 9.44 -9.35
C CYS A 105 1.28 9.43 -8.12
N PHE A 106 0.21 8.62 -8.11
CA PHE A 106 -0.67 8.49 -6.94
C PHE A 106 0.09 7.98 -5.72
N THR A 107 0.91 6.94 -5.88
CA THR A 107 1.77 6.40 -4.82
C THR A 107 2.70 7.47 -4.24
N TRP A 108 3.27 8.33 -5.09
CA TRP A 108 4.09 9.45 -4.65
C TRP A 108 3.29 10.52 -3.91
N ILE A 109 2.13 10.93 -4.44
CA ILE A 109 1.21 11.91 -3.82
C ILE A 109 0.81 11.43 -2.42
N GLU A 110 0.45 10.16 -2.29
CA GLU A 110 0.03 9.55 -1.03
C GLU A 110 1.17 9.50 0.00
N SER A 111 2.39 9.21 -0.45
CA SER A 111 3.58 9.29 0.41
C SER A 111 3.79 10.71 0.96
N GLN A 112 3.54 11.76 0.15
CA GLN A 112 3.57 13.15 0.61
C GLN A 112 2.42 13.45 1.58
N GLY A 113 1.22 12.95 1.29
CA GLY A 113 0.03 13.09 2.14
C GLY A 113 0.24 12.54 3.55
N LEU A 114 0.80 11.32 3.66
CA LEU A 114 1.11 10.69 4.94
C LEU A 114 2.12 11.51 5.77
N GLN A 115 3.14 12.08 5.13
CA GLN A 115 4.14 12.91 5.81
C GLN A 115 3.53 14.22 6.32
N LEU A 116 2.74 14.90 5.47
CA LEU A 116 2.07 16.15 5.82
C LEU A 116 1.09 15.94 6.98
N PHE A 117 0.27 14.89 6.90
CA PHE A 117 -0.72 14.57 7.91
C PHE A 117 -0.07 14.08 9.21
N GLY A 118 1.00 13.29 9.11
CA GLY A 118 1.84 12.88 10.24
C GLY A 118 2.40 14.09 10.98
N LYS A 119 3.00 15.04 10.25
CA LYS A 119 3.53 16.30 10.82
C LYS A 119 2.44 17.12 11.53
N ARG A 120 1.25 17.24 10.94
CA ARG A 120 0.10 17.94 11.56
C ARG A 120 -0.37 17.28 12.86
N LYS A 121 -0.26 15.96 12.96
CA LYS A 121 -0.64 15.17 14.16
C LYS A 121 0.49 14.96 15.17
N GLY A 122 1.68 15.53 14.93
CA GLY A 122 2.85 15.33 15.79
C GLY A 122 3.39 13.89 15.77
N ALA A 123 3.13 13.15 14.69
CA ALA A 123 3.75 11.86 14.42
C ALA A 123 5.11 12.04 13.74
N ARG A 124 6.04 11.11 14.00
CA ARG A 124 7.35 11.03 13.35
C ARG A 124 7.28 10.07 12.17
N ILE A 125 6.73 10.55 11.06
CA ILE A 125 6.69 9.81 9.79
C ILE A 125 7.78 10.33 8.86
N HIS A 126 8.89 9.60 8.78
CA HIS A 126 9.97 9.88 7.83
C HIS A 126 9.58 9.42 6.41
N PRO A 127 10.06 10.06 5.32
CA PRO A 127 9.86 9.64 3.93
C PRO A 127 10.01 8.14 3.67
N THR A 128 10.97 7.47 4.32
CA THR A 128 11.18 6.01 4.17
C THR A 128 10.01 5.19 4.75
N ILE A 129 9.43 5.64 5.87
CA ILE A 129 8.29 4.99 6.50
C ILE A 129 7.04 5.18 5.63
N SER A 130 6.79 6.40 5.14
CA SER A 130 5.65 6.66 4.25
C SER A 130 5.78 5.86 2.95
N TRP A 131 6.98 5.80 2.36
CA TRP A 131 7.22 4.94 1.21
C TRP A 131 6.94 3.47 1.51
N ALA A 132 7.49 2.92 2.60
CA ALA A 132 7.24 1.52 2.94
C ALA A 132 5.75 1.21 3.11
N ILE A 133 4.98 2.09 3.79
CA ILE A 133 3.52 1.94 3.94
C ILE A 133 2.83 1.93 2.57
N VAL A 134 3.10 2.91 1.73
CA VAL A 134 2.43 3.07 0.43
C VAL A 134 2.84 1.95 -0.54
N SER A 135 4.10 1.51 -0.55
CA SER A 135 4.57 0.37 -1.36
C SER A 135 3.84 -0.93 -1.04
N HIS A 136 3.53 -1.18 0.23
CA HIS A 136 2.76 -2.36 0.62
C HIS A 136 1.27 -2.16 0.35
N GLY A 137 0.74 -0.95 0.60
CA GLY A 137 -0.64 -0.57 0.28
C GLY A 137 -0.96 -0.65 -1.22
N ALA A 138 0.05 -0.49 -2.08
CA ALA A 138 -0.06 -0.58 -3.54
C ALA A 138 -0.59 -1.94 -4.06
N VAL A 139 -0.68 -2.98 -3.22
CA VAL A 139 -1.45 -4.19 -3.53
C VAL A 139 -2.94 -3.89 -3.82
N GLY A 140 -3.46 -2.75 -3.35
CA GLY A 140 -4.77 -2.23 -3.74
C GLY A 140 -4.88 -1.98 -5.26
N TRP A 141 -3.80 -1.51 -5.90
CA TRP A 141 -3.77 -1.32 -7.36
C TRP A 141 -3.83 -2.65 -8.10
N LEU A 142 -3.23 -3.72 -7.55
CA LEU A 142 -3.33 -5.06 -8.12
C LEU A 142 -4.77 -5.57 -8.11
N ILE A 143 -5.55 -5.29 -7.06
CA ILE A 143 -6.99 -5.63 -7.02
C ILE A 143 -7.73 -4.94 -8.18
N ILE A 144 -7.41 -3.66 -8.44
CA ILE A 144 -8.02 -2.89 -9.53
C ILE A 144 -7.65 -3.50 -10.88
N VAL A 145 -6.38 -3.83 -11.12
CA VAL A 145 -5.93 -4.47 -12.37
C VAL A 145 -6.61 -5.82 -12.58
N LEU A 146 -6.68 -6.65 -11.54
CA LEU A 146 -7.32 -7.96 -11.60
C LEU A 146 -8.84 -7.86 -11.86
N ALA A 147 -9.50 -6.80 -11.40
CA ALA A 147 -10.91 -6.54 -11.71
C ALA A 147 -11.11 -5.88 -13.08
N ALA A 148 -10.16 -5.07 -13.54
CA ALA A 148 -10.21 -4.39 -14.83
C ALA A 148 -10.12 -5.39 -15.99
N PHE A 149 -9.33 -6.46 -15.86
CA PHE A 149 -9.17 -7.46 -16.92
C PHE A 149 -10.49 -8.16 -17.33
N PRO A 150 -11.27 -8.79 -16.43
CA PRO A 150 -12.56 -9.38 -16.79
C PRO A 150 -13.57 -8.31 -17.22
N THR A 151 -13.51 -7.11 -16.62
CA THR A 151 -14.36 -5.97 -17.04
C THR A 151 -14.08 -5.59 -18.49
N TRP A 152 -12.82 -5.56 -18.91
CA TRP A 152 -12.44 -5.28 -20.30
C TRP A 152 -12.98 -6.35 -21.27
N ILE A 153 -12.85 -7.63 -20.93
CA ILE A 153 -13.38 -8.73 -21.75
C ILE A 153 -14.90 -8.63 -21.89
N LEU A 154 -15.61 -8.37 -20.79
CA LEU A 154 -17.06 -8.21 -20.81
C LEU A 154 -17.49 -6.99 -21.63
N LEU A 155 -16.74 -5.89 -21.55
CA LEU A 155 -16.98 -4.71 -22.36
C LEU A 155 -16.80 -4.99 -23.85
N GLU A 156 -15.71 -5.65 -24.23
CA GLU A 156 -15.43 -6.04 -25.61
C GLU A 156 -16.52 -6.95 -26.17
N TYR A 157 -16.98 -7.91 -25.36
CA TYR A 157 -18.10 -8.79 -25.71
C TYR A 157 -19.41 -8.01 -25.87
N ALA A 158 -19.72 -7.09 -24.94
CA ALA A 158 -20.91 -6.24 -25.03
C ALA A 158 -20.90 -5.34 -26.27
N VAL A 159 -19.74 -4.74 -26.57
CA VAL A 159 -19.54 -3.90 -27.77
C VAL A 159 -19.66 -4.74 -29.03
N SER A 160 -19.03 -5.91 -29.09
CA SER A 160 -19.11 -6.82 -30.25
C SER A 160 -20.55 -7.25 -30.50
N ALA A 161 -21.28 -7.66 -29.45
CA ALA A 161 -22.70 -8.00 -29.55
C ALA A 161 -23.57 -6.82 -30.03
N SER A 162 -23.16 -5.59 -29.71
CA SER A 162 -23.86 -4.36 -30.15
C SER A 162 -23.47 -3.94 -31.57
N LEU A 163 -22.25 -4.20 -32.01
CA LEU A 163 -21.75 -3.85 -33.35
C LEU A 163 -22.14 -4.87 -34.41
N GLU A 164 -22.17 -6.16 -34.07
CA GLU A 164 -22.72 -7.21 -34.96
C GLU A 164 -24.18 -6.91 -35.31
N TYR A 165 -24.92 -6.18 -34.48
CA TYR A 165 -26.28 -5.72 -34.78
C TYR A 165 -26.35 -4.64 -35.87
N TYR A 166 -25.35 -3.74 -35.94
CA TYR A 166 -25.42 -2.53 -36.77
C TYR A 166 -25.55 -2.77 -38.28
N PRO A 167 -24.85 -3.74 -38.91
CA PRO A 167 -25.04 -4.03 -40.33
C PRO A 167 -26.38 -4.72 -40.65
N TYR A 168 -26.92 -5.55 -39.76
CA TYR A 168 -28.17 -6.30 -40.01
C TYR A 168 -29.44 -5.45 -39.82
N ALA A 169 -29.39 -4.42 -38.98
CA ALA A 169 -30.47 -3.44 -38.84
C ALA A 169 -30.75 -2.68 -40.16
N ILE A 170 -29.79 -2.65 -41.08
CA ILE A 170 -29.90 -1.98 -42.39
C ILE A 170 -30.50 -2.91 -43.47
N GLU A 171 -30.28 -4.22 -43.38
CA GLU A 171 -30.69 -5.20 -44.42
C GLU A 171 -32.01 -5.95 -44.13
N GLY A 172 -32.70 -5.67 -43.01
CA GLY A 172 -34.02 -6.25 -42.74
C GLY A 172 -34.03 -7.76 -42.43
N SER A 173 -32.87 -8.33 -42.12
CA SER A 173 -32.72 -9.72 -41.70
C SER A 173 -33.30 -9.93 -40.29
N PRO A 174 -34.24 -10.87 -40.08
CA PRO A 174 -34.77 -11.19 -38.76
C PRO A 174 -33.83 -12.15 -38.05
N GLN A 175 -32.98 -11.60 -37.16
CA GLN A 175 -32.16 -12.41 -36.29
C GLN A 175 -32.31 -11.96 -34.84
N ASP A 176 -32.24 -12.92 -33.91
CA ASP A 176 -32.54 -12.88 -32.46
C ASP A 176 -31.69 -11.88 -31.64
N TYR A 177 -31.63 -10.61 -32.05
CA TYR A 177 -31.06 -9.56 -31.23
C TYR A 177 -32.02 -9.25 -30.06
N SER A 178 -31.48 -9.31 -28.85
CA SER A 178 -32.17 -8.91 -27.64
C SER A 178 -31.40 -7.74 -27.02
N PRO A 179 -31.90 -6.49 -27.13
CA PRO A 179 -31.26 -5.32 -26.53
C PRO A 179 -31.05 -5.50 -25.02
N ASP A 180 -31.98 -6.21 -24.36
CA ASP A 180 -31.90 -6.56 -22.95
C ASP A 180 -30.61 -7.32 -22.59
N LYS A 181 -30.07 -8.15 -23.49
CA LYS A 181 -28.81 -8.87 -23.26
C LYS A 181 -27.60 -7.94 -23.30
N ALA A 182 -27.55 -7.02 -24.27
CA ALA A 182 -26.46 -6.05 -24.38
C ALA A 182 -26.46 -5.11 -23.17
N ASP A 183 -27.62 -4.58 -22.80
CA ASP A 183 -27.80 -3.73 -21.62
C ASP A 183 -27.42 -4.45 -20.32
N LEU A 184 -27.81 -5.72 -20.18
CA LEU A 184 -27.40 -6.54 -19.05
C LEU A 184 -25.87 -6.71 -18.99
N LEU A 185 -25.21 -6.99 -20.12
CA LEU A 185 -23.75 -7.14 -20.19
C LEU A 185 -23.02 -5.83 -19.85
N PHE A 186 -23.47 -4.69 -20.37
CA PHE A 186 -22.93 -3.38 -20.00
C PHE A 186 -23.11 -3.10 -18.50
N THR A 187 -24.28 -3.43 -17.96
CA THR A 187 -24.58 -3.25 -16.53
C THR A 187 -23.66 -4.10 -15.66
N ILE A 188 -23.52 -5.40 -15.97
CA ILE A 188 -22.61 -6.31 -15.25
C ILE A 188 -21.17 -5.81 -15.34
N THR A 189 -20.75 -5.36 -16.51
CA THR A 189 -19.42 -4.79 -16.75
C THR A 189 -19.18 -3.57 -15.85
N ALA A 190 -20.08 -2.59 -15.87
CA ALA A 190 -19.98 -1.38 -15.07
C ALA A 190 -19.96 -1.67 -13.56
N ILE A 191 -20.82 -2.57 -13.09
CA ILE A 191 -20.86 -2.96 -11.67
C ILE A 191 -19.58 -3.68 -11.26
N THR A 192 -19.11 -4.64 -12.06
CA THR A 192 -17.90 -5.42 -11.76
C THR A 192 -16.66 -4.52 -11.72
N GLY A 193 -16.51 -3.66 -12.73
CA GLY A 193 -15.43 -2.67 -12.78
C GLY A 193 -15.50 -1.68 -11.61
N GLY A 194 -16.70 -1.18 -11.30
CA GLY A 194 -16.94 -0.25 -10.19
C GLY A 194 -16.61 -0.86 -8.83
N ILE A 195 -17.05 -2.09 -8.56
CA ILE A 195 -16.75 -2.82 -7.32
C ILE A 195 -15.24 -3.04 -7.18
N GLY A 196 -14.57 -3.47 -8.25
CA GLY A 196 -13.12 -3.68 -8.26
C GLY A 196 -12.34 -2.40 -7.96
N LEU A 197 -12.70 -1.31 -8.63
CA LEU A 197 -12.12 0.02 -8.44
C LEU A 197 -12.26 0.49 -6.99
N ILE A 198 -13.50 0.49 -6.47
CA ILE A 198 -13.80 0.92 -5.10
C ILE A 198 -13.08 0.03 -4.08
N THR A 199 -13.09 -1.29 -4.27
CA THR A 199 -12.46 -2.23 -3.32
C THR A 199 -10.97 -2.01 -3.24
N GLY A 200 -10.27 -1.89 -4.38
CA GLY A 200 -8.83 -1.66 -4.39
C GLY A 200 -8.44 -0.31 -3.81
N PHE A 201 -9.20 0.75 -4.12
CA PHE A 201 -8.99 2.09 -3.55
C PHE A 201 -9.21 2.12 -2.04
N LEU A 202 -10.34 1.58 -1.55
CA LEU A 202 -10.64 1.50 -0.12
C LEU A 202 -9.60 0.67 0.64
N PHE A 203 -9.10 -0.42 0.04
CA PHE A 203 -8.04 -1.21 0.63
C PHE A 203 -6.76 -0.38 0.81
N PHE A 204 -6.34 0.34 -0.24
CA PHE A 204 -5.15 1.18 -0.22
C PHE A 204 -5.26 2.26 0.89
N GLU A 205 -6.37 3.00 0.92
CA GLU A 205 -6.65 4.03 1.92
C GLU A 205 -6.68 3.48 3.34
N PHE A 206 -7.35 2.34 3.53
CA PHE A 206 -7.41 1.67 4.82
C PHE A 206 -6.02 1.24 5.30
N PHE A 207 -5.20 0.70 4.41
CA PHE A 207 -3.82 0.31 4.74
C PHE A 207 -2.96 1.52 5.08
N ALA A 208 -3.05 2.62 4.33
CA ALA A 208 -2.34 3.87 4.61
C ALA A 208 -2.74 4.45 5.97
N TYR A 209 -4.04 4.45 6.28
CA TYR A 209 -4.56 4.86 7.58
C TYR A 209 -4.02 4.02 8.74
N LEU A 210 -4.03 2.69 8.59
CA LEU A 210 -3.45 1.77 9.58
C LEU A 210 -1.95 2.02 9.75
N GLY A 211 -1.22 2.18 8.64
CA GLY A 211 0.22 2.45 8.62
C GLY A 211 0.57 3.73 9.38
N LEU A 212 -0.16 4.81 9.12
CA LEU A 212 0.02 6.07 9.84
C LEU A 212 -0.19 5.90 11.35
N ARG A 213 -1.24 5.18 11.77
CA ARG A 213 -1.53 4.98 13.20
C ARG A 213 -0.51 4.08 13.87
N ARG A 214 -0.11 2.99 13.20
CA ARG A 214 0.75 1.96 13.76
C ARG A 214 2.23 2.36 13.75
N CYS A 215 2.67 3.07 12.72
CA CYS A 215 4.07 3.46 12.51
C CYS A 215 4.36 4.91 12.91
N LYS A 216 3.46 5.57 13.66
CA LYS A 216 3.59 6.99 14.06
C LYS A 216 4.90 7.36 14.74
N TYR A 217 5.53 6.42 15.45
CA TYR A 217 6.81 6.59 16.15
C TYR A 217 7.78 5.45 15.82
N ALA A 218 7.60 4.81 14.67
CA ALA A 218 8.44 3.70 14.23
C ALA A 218 9.93 4.08 14.32
N ASN A 219 10.73 3.18 14.87
CA ASN A 219 12.18 3.36 14.95
C ASN A 219 12.87 2.81 13.71
N ARG A 220 14.01 3.42 13.38
CA ARG A 220 14.89 3.01 12.28
C ARG A 220 16.24 2.60 12.83
N ASN A 221 16.89 1.64 12.17
CA ASN A 221 18.27 1.33 12.46
C ASN A 221 19.12 2.57 12.13
N ARG A 222 19.94 2.99 13.09
CA ARG A 222 20.95 4.02 12.85
C ARG A 222 21.99 3.44 11.87
N PRO A 223 22.36 4.14 10.79
CA PRO A 223 23.51 3.75 9.99
C PRO A 223 24.69 3.57 10.93
N GLN A 224 25.34 2.40 10.90
CA GLN A 224 26.58 2.22 11.64
C GLN A 224 27.55 3.26 11.08
N GLU A 225 28.12 4.10 11.94
CA GLU A 225 29.25 4.94 11.55
C GLU A 225 30.27 3.98 10.96
N GLN A 226 30.56 4.12 9.66
CA GLN A 226 31.66 3.42 9.04
C GLN A 226 32.89 3.87 9.83
N THR A 227 33.38 3.01 10.71
CA THR A 227 34.69 3.17 11.31
C THR A 227 35.66 2.96 10.16
N ASP A 228 35.95 4.04 9.44
CA ASP A 228 36.98 4.08 8.40
C ASP A 228 38.29 3.63 9.07
N GLY A 229 38.66 2.39 8.79
CA GLY A 229 39.91 1.77 9.26
C GLY A 229 41.07 2.08 8.35
#